data_AF-A0A316DUV4-F1
#
_entry.id   AF-A0A316DUV4-F1
#
_cell.length_a   1.000
_cell.length_b   1.000
_cell.length_c   1.000
_cell.angle_alpha   90.00
_cell.angle_beta   90.00
_cell.angle_gamma   90.00
#
_symmetry.space_group_name_H-M   'P 1'
#
loop_
_entity.id
_entity.type
_entity.pdbx_description
1 polymer ?
#
loop_
_entity_poly.entity_id
_entity_poly.type
_entity_poly.pdbx_seq_one_letter_code
_entity_poly.pdbx_strand_id
1 'polypeptide(L)'
;MDYKELNTETEFQRFDKEHPEKGELIANMKYDEPYNFVINEFLKLEWIILSFGCFKNDRICIKYSQTTGEFFLADMNDGGHTTKCRLVKVKRSKFYNNQAELIEWTANRGAEFWKRSAKNEIN
;
A
#
# COMPACT_ATOMS: atom_id res chain seq x y z
N MET A 1 7.45 11.78 -10.83
CA MET A 1 7.58 10.57 -10.01
C MET A 1 7.58 9.42 -10.97
N ASP A 2 8.66 8.65 -11.02
CA ASP A 2 8.70 7.42 -11.80
C ASP A 2 7.88 6.36 -11.06
N TYR A 3 6.99 5.69 -11.78
CA TYR A 3 6.21 4.56 -11.29
C TYR A 3 6.50 3.34 -12.16
N LYS A 4 6.40 2.15 -11.57
CA LYS A 4 6.51 0.89 -12.30
C LYS A 4 5.12 0.32 -12.50
N GLU A 5 4.70 0.17 -13.74
CA GLU A 5 3.42 -0.46 -14.09
C GLU A 5 3.65 -1.93 -14.48
N LEU A 6 2.88 -2.83 -13.86
CA LEU A 6 2.89 -4.27 -14.12
C LEU A 6 1.57 -4.62 -14.81
N ASN A 7 1.65 -5.13 -16.04
CA ASN A 7 0.51 -5.25 -16.94
C ASN A 7 -0.05 -6.68 -17.03
N THR A 8 0.68 -7.66 -16.47
CA THR A 8 0.25 -9.07 -16.42
C THR A 8 0.48 -9.68 -15.05
N GLU A 9 -0.30 -10.71 -14.72
CA GLU A 9 -0.11 -11.46 -13.48
C GLU A 9 1.27 -12.14 -13.45
N THR A 10 1.73 -12.67 -14.59
CA THR A 10 3.06 -13.29 -14.71
C THR A 10 4.20 -12.30 -14.43
N GLU A 11 4.09 -11.05 -14.91
CA GLU A 11 5.05 -10.00 -14.57
C GLU A 11 5.08 -9.70 -13.07
N PHE A 12 3.90 -9.67 -12.43
CA PHE A 12 3.80 -9.47 -11.00
C PHE A 12 4.36 -10.66 -10.21
N GLN A 13 4.05 -11.90 -10.60
CA GLN A 13 4.63 -13.10 -9.98
C GLN A 13 6.15 -13.13 -10.09
N ARG A 14 6.71 -12.75 -11.26
CA ARG A 14 8.16 -12.63 -11.43
C ARG A 14 8.73 -11.55 -10.53
N PHE A 15 8.10 -10.37 -10.48
CA PHE A 15 8.52 -9.28 -9.61
C PHE A 15 8.51 -9.69 -8.13
N ASP A 16 7.43 -10.31 -7.65
CA ASP A 16 7.28 -10.81 -6.27
C ASP A 16 8.38 -11.80 -5.90
N LYS A 17 8.69 -12.73 -6.81
CA LYS A 17 9.75 -13.74 -6.66
C LYS A 17 11.16 -13.15 -6.63
N GLU A 18 11.43 -12.16 -7.47
CA GLU A 18 12.72 -11.45 -7.51
C GLU A 18 12.95 -10.57 -6.27
N HIS A 19 11.87 -10.21 -5.58
CA HIS A 19 11.88 -9.31 -4.45
C HIS A 19 11.24 -9.95 -3.22
N PRO A 20 11.81 -11.02 -2.63
CA PRO A 20 11.26 -11.65 -1.44
C PRO A 20 11.31 -10.70 -0.22
N GLU A 21 10.39 -10.88 0.72
CA GLU A 21 10.38 -10.11 1.97
C GLU A 21 11.57 -10.55 2.82
N LYS A 22 12.40 -9.59 3.25
CA LYS A 22 13.66 -9.86 3.97
C LYS A 22 13.77 -9.13 5.31
N GLY A 23 12.71 -8.44 5.74
CA GLY A 23 12.67 -7.71 7.00
C GLY A 23 11.42 -6.84 7.12
N GLU A 24 11.43 -5.98 8.14
CA GLU A 24 10.34 -5.04 8.43
C GLU A 24 10.84 -3.59 8.35
N LEU A 25 10.15 -2.76 7.58
CA LEU A 25 10.42 -1.33 7.44
C LEU A 25 9.99 -0.61 8.72
N ILE A 26 8.91 -1.09 9.34
CA ILE A 26 8.34 -0.56 10.56
C ILE A 26 8.17 -1.73 11.51
N ALA A 27 8.98 -1.75 12.56
CA ALA A 27 8.92 -2.81 13.58
C ALA A 27 7.53 -2.88 14.20
N ASN A 28 6.98 -4.09 14.34
CA ASN A 28 5.67 -4.37 14.94
C ASN A 28 4.46 -3.78 14.18
N MET A 29 4.62 -3.34 12.92
CA MET A 29 3.48 -2.94 12.11
C MET A 29 2.61 -4.17 11.80
N LYS A 30 1.32 -4.09 12.15
CA LYS A 30 0.36 -5.15 11.88
C LYS A 30 -0.15 -5.09 10.44
N TYR A 31 -0.42 -6.25 9.88
CA TYR A 31 -1.10 -6.36 8.58
C TYR A 31 -2.52 -5.82 8.67
N ASP A 32 -2.99 -5.21 7.59
CA ASP A 32 -4.38 -4.74 7.44
C ASP A 32 -4.80 -3.63 8.43
N GLU A 33 -3.86 -3.07 9.19
CA GLU A 33 -4.08 -1.94 10.10
C GLU A 33 -3.41 -0.66 9.56
N PRO A 34 -4.10 0.50 9.60
CA PRO A 34 -3.50 1.78 9.22
C PRO A 34 -2.40 2.22 10.18
N TYR A 35 -1.28 2.68 9.64
CA TYR A 35 -0.16 3.25 10.37
C TYR A 35 0.17 4.66 9.86
N ASN A 36 0.36 5.62 10.76
CA ASN A 36 0.81 6.97 10.40
C ASN A 36 2.29 6.94 10.03
N PHE A 37 2.62 7.39 8.82
CA PHE A 37 3.96 7.33 8.28
C PHE A 37 4.52 8.71 8.00
N VAL A 38 5.83 8.86 8.19
CA VAL A 38 6.52 10.14 7.99
C VAL A 38 6.67 10.39 6.48
N ILE A 39 6.31 11.58 6.03
CA ILE A 39 6.31 11.94 4.60
C ILE A 39 7.67 11.72 3.91
N ASN A 40 8.77 12.07 4.59
CA ASN A 40 10.11 11.90 4.03
C ASN A 40 10.47 10.42 3.79
N GLU A 41 10.00 9.52 4.65
CA GLU A 41 10.18 8.08 4.46
C GLU A 41 9.19 7.53 3.43
N PHE A 42 7.96 8.05 3.40
CA PHE A 42 6.94 7.70 2.41
C PHE A 42 7.41 7.94 0.97
N LEU A 43 8.08 9.08 0.75
CA LEU A 43 8.62 9.47 -0.56
C LEU A 43 9.75 8.57 -1.05
N LYS A 44 10.41 7.80 -0.16
CA LYS A 44 11.43 6.81 -0.54
C LYS A 44 10.84 5.49 -1.03
N LEU A 45 9.55 5.25 -0.79
CA LEU A 45 8.85 4.06 -1.26
C LEU A 45 8.48 4.22 -2.74
N GLU A 46 8.62 3.15 -3.52
CA GLU A 46 8.31 3.15 -4.95
C GLU A 46 6.82 2.96 -5.20
N TRP A 47 6.29 3.63 -6.22
CA TRP A 47 4.94 3.40 -6.70
C TRP A 47 4.92 2.25 -7.70
N ILE A 48 4.14 1.21 -7.39
CA ILE A 48 3.85 0.10 -8.30
C ILE A 48 2.36 0.17 -8.69
N ILE A 49 2.07 0.17 -9.98
CA ILE A 49 0.70 0.12 -10.51
C ILE A 49 0.42 -1.30 -11.01
N LEU A 50 -0.66 -1.90 -10.53
CA LEU A 50 -1.14 -3.21 -10.97
C LEU A 50 -2.27 -3.01 -12.00
N SER A 51 -2.02 -3.39 -13.25
CA SER A 51 -2.93 -3.20 -14.39
C SER A 51 -3.29 -4.52 -15.09
N PHE A 52 -3.47 -5.60 -14.32
CA PHE A 52 -3.81 -6.94 -14.81
C PHE A 52 -5.00 -7.57 -14.08
N GLY A 53 -5.59 -8.61 -14.66
CA GLY A 53 -6.68 -9.37 -14.04
C GLY A 53 -7.85 -8.45 -13.65
N CYS A 54 -8.33 -8.58 -12.41
CA CYS A 54 -9.36 -7.71 -11.86
C CYS A 54 -8.85 -6.27 -11.56
N PHE A 55 -7.54 -6.06 -11.43
CA PHE A 55 -6.97 -4.72 -11.18
C PHE A 55 -6.95 -3.83 -12.44
N LYS A 56 -7.15 -4.39 -13.64
CA LYS A 56 -7.05 -3.65 -14.91
C LYS A 56 -8.00 -2.45 -14.99
N ASN A 57 -9.20 -2.57 -14.41
CA ASN A 57 -10.21 -1.51 -14.47
C ASN A 57 -9.99 -0.46 -13.38
N ASP A 58 -9.61 -0.88 -12.18
CA ASP A 58 -9.48 -0.01 -11.01
C ASP A 58 -8.06 0.57 -10.83
N ARG A 59 -7.07 0.02 -11.55
CA ARG A 59 -5.63 0.38 -11.51
C ARG A 59 -5.14 0.61 -10.08
N ILE A 60 -4.93 -0.48 -9.36
CA ILE A 60 -4.46 -0.39 -7.97
C ILE A 60 -3.02 0.15 -7.94
N CYS A 61 -2.80 1.21 -7.17
CA CYS A 61 -1.49 1.74 -6.84
C CYS A 61 -1.07 1.26 -5.45
N ILE A 62 0.11 0.65 -5.35
CA ILE A 62 0.72 0.24 -4.08
C ILE A 62 2.08 0.91 -3.90
N LYS A 63 2.48 1.08 -2.63
CA LYS A 63 3.85 1.44 -2.27
C LYS A 63 4.68 0.20 -2.01
N TYR A 64 5.92 0.21 -2.46
CA TYR A 64 6.88 -0.89 -2.32
C TYR A 64 8.17 -0.40 -1.66
N SER A 65 8.68 -1.19 -0.71
CA SER A 65 9.98 -0.96 -0.07
C SER A 65 11.05 -1.82 -0.74
N GLN A 66 11.98 -1.19 -1.47
CA GLN A 66 13.14 -1.89 -2.01
C GLN A 66 14.05 -2.48 -0.91
N THR A 67 14.07 -1.84 0.25
CA THR A 67 14.91 -2.23 1.38
C THR A 67 14.42 -3.50 2.06
N THR A 68 13.12 -3.72 2.17
CA THR A 68 12.54 -4.85 2.93
C THR A 68 11.72 -5.81 2.10
N GLY A 69 11.37 -5.42 0.87
CA GLY A 69 10.46 -6.16 0.01
C GLY A 69 8.98 -5.96 0.36
N GLU A 70 8.64 -5.15 1.35
CA GLU A 70 7.24 -5.04 1.80
C GLU A 70 6.36 -4.24 0.83
N PHE A 71 5.08 -4.63 0.77
CA PHE A 71 4.04 -3.95 0.02
C PHE A 71 3.05 -3.26 0.94
N PHE A 72 2.62 -2.07 0.53
CA PHE A 72 1.73 -1.24 1.29
C PHE A 72 0.63 -0.64 0.42
N LEU A 73 -0.60 -0.64 0.92
CA LEU A 73 -1.58 0.36 0.48
C LEU A 73 -1.25 1.67 1.17
N ALA A 74 -1.37 2.77 0.43
CA ALA A 74 -0.82 4.04 0.81
C ALA A 74 -1.77 5.17 0.46
N ASP A 75 -1.93 6.12 1.37
CA ASP A 75 -2.69 7.33 1.13
C ASP A 75 -1.98 8.55 1.73
N MET A 76 -2.14 9.69 1.08
CA MET A 76 -1.59 10.97 1.50
C MET A 76 -2.71 11.99 1.52
N ASN A 77 -2.98 12.54 2.70
CA ASN A 77 -3.96 13.61 2.83
C ASN A 77 -3.24 14.96 2.84
N ASP A 78 -3.44 15.71 1.76
CA ASP A 78 -2.94 17.07 1.59
C ASP A 78 -3.93 18.14 2.08
N GLY A 79 -5.10 17.74 2.59
CA GLY A 79 -6.12 18.64 3.13
C GLY A 79 -5.87 19.01 4.60
N GLY A 80 -5.29 20.19 4.86
CA GLY A 80 -5.11 20.75 6.21
C GLY A 80 -3.82 21.58 6.36
N HIS A 81 -3.45 21.94 7.60
CA HIS A 81 -2.18 22.64 7.89
C HIS A 81 -0.93 21.73 7.84
N THR A 82 -1.09 20.41 7.83
CA THR A 82 0.02 19.43 7.81
C THR A 82 -0.30 18.25 6.89
N THR A 83 0.64 17.88 6.03
CA THR A 83 0.54 16.66 5.23
C THR A 83 0.72 15.44 6.13
N LYS A 84 -0.22 14.49 6.05
CA LYS A 84 -0.15 13.23 6.79
C LYS A 84 -0.18 12.07 5.80
N CYS A 85 0.77 11.15 5.92
CA CYS A 85 0.84 9.94 5.11
C CYS A 85 0.44 8.72 5.95
N ARG A 86 -0.24 7.75 5.34
CA ARG A 86 -0.59 6.49 6.00
C ARG A 86 -0.27 5.31 5.12
N LEU A 87 0.13 4.21 5.77
CA LEU A 87 0.39 2.93 5.13
C LEU A 87 -0.45 1.83 5.78
N VAL A 88 -0.78 0.80 5.01
CA VAL A 88 -1.33 -0.48 5.48
C VAL A 88 -0.48 -1.58 4.86
N LYS A 89 0.15 -2.40 5.70
CA LYS A 89 1.00 -3.51 5.23
C LYS A 89 0.10 -4.62 4.67
N VAL A 90 0.41 -5.06 3.45
CA VAL A 90 -0.37 -6.05 2.72
C VAL A 90 0.33 -7.40 2.75
N LYS A 91 -0.41 -8.47 3.06
CA LYS A 91 0.10 -9.84 2.89
C LYS A 91 0.20 -10.17 1.39
N ARG A 92 1.37 -10.63 0.93
CA ARG A 92 1.62 -10.97 -0.48
C ARG A 92 0.58 -11.92 -1.09
N SER A 93 0.12 -12.89 -0.31
CA SER A 93 -0.92 -13.84 -0.76
C SER A 93 -2.24 -13.18 -1.16
N LYS A 94 -2.56 -11.98 -0.66
CA LYS A 94 -3.79 -11.26 -1.04
C LYS A 94 -3.82 -10.83 -2.50
N PHE A 95 -2.65 -10.58 -3.11
CA PHE A 95 -2.56 -10.22 -4.53
C PHE A 95 -2.97 -11.37 -5.48
N TYR A 96 -2.98 -12.61 -4.98
CA TYR A 96 -3.35 -13.79 -5.75
C TYR A 96 -4.71 -14.36 -5.31
N ASN A 97 -4.97 -14.38 -4.00
CA ASN A 97 -6.08 -15.14 -3.44
C ASN A 97 -7.23 -14.26 -2.92
N ASN A 98 -7.02 -12.95 -2.76
CA ASN A 98 -8.05 -12.06 -2.22
C ASN A 98 -8.03 -10.67 -2.88
N GLN A 99 -8.02 -10.65 -4.21
CA GLN A 99 -7.88 -9.42 -4.98
C GLN A 99 -9.07 -8.46 -4.79
N ALA A 100 -10.28 -8.99 -4.57
CA ALA A 100 -11.47 -8.20 -4.28
C ALA A 100 -11.32 -7.36 -3.00
N GLU A 101 -10.73 -7.93 -1.95
CA GLU A 101 -10.44 -7.19 -0.71
C GLU A 101 -9.47 -6.02 -0.99
N LEU A 102 -8.44 -6.23 -1.81
CA LEU A 102 -7.50 -5.15 -2.17
C LEU A 102 -8.18 -4.04 -2.97
N ILE A 103 -9.03 -4.40 -3.94
CA ILE A 103 -9.82 -3.44 -4.72
C ILE A 103 -10.73 -2.63 -3.80
N GLU A 104 -11.47 -3.30 -2.92
CA GLU A 104 -12.36 -2.67 -1.96
C GLU A 104 -11.59 -1.70 -1.05
N TRP A 105 -10.41 -2.10 -0.58
CA TRP A 105 -9.54 -1.22 0.19
C TRP A 105 -9.16 0.03 -0.60
N THR A 106 -8.70 -0.08 -1.84
CA THR A 106 -8.37 1.10 -2.67
C THR A 106 -9.59 1.97 -2.99
N ALA A 107 -10.74 1.36 -3.31
CA ALA A 107 -11.95 2.07 -3.73
C ALA A 107 -12.64 2.80 -2.56
N ASN A 108 -12.64 2.22 -1.36
CA ASN A 108 -13.35 2.78 -0.20
C ASN A 108 -12.52 3.75 0.66
N ARG A 109 -11.17 3.69 0.64
CA ARG A 109 -10.41 4.12 1.83
C ARG A 109 -9.65 5.43 1.81
N GLY A 110 -9.62 6.25 0.76
CA GLY A 110 -9.19 7.66 0.96
C GLY A 110 -10.01 8.34 2.08
N ALA A 111 -11.32 8.06 2.15
CA ALA A 111 -12.20 8.60 3.20
C ALA A 111 -12.23 7.77 4.50
N GLU A 112 -12.12 6.43 4.45
CA GLU A 112 -12.13 5.60 5.67
C GLU A 112 -10.82 5.60 6.45
N PHE A 113 -9.67 5.81 5.77
CA PHE A 113 -8.36 5.97 6.42
C PHE A 113 -8.48 6.97 7.57
N TRP A 114 -9.09 8.14 7.31
CA TRP A 114 -9.20 9.26 8.25
C TRP A 114 -10.39 9.15 9.22
N LYS A 115 -11.44 8.39 8.87
CA LYS A 115 -12.61 8.22 9.74
C LYS A 115 -12.37 7.29 10.93
N ARG A 116 -11.55 6.23 10.78
CA ARG A 116 -11.27 5.29 11.89
C ARG A 116 -10.32 5.85 12.96
N SER A 117 -9.65 6.97 12.71
CA SER A 117 -8.82 7.65 13.72
C SER A 117 -9.60 8.49 14.71
N ALA A 118 -10.84 8.88 14.40
CA ALA A 118 -11.68 9.68 15.29
C ALA A 118 -12.15 8.93 16.56
N LYS A 119 -11.79 7.64 16.72
CA LYS A 119 -12.16 6.83 17.89
C LYS A 119 -11.00 6.43 18.81
N ASN A 120 -9.74 6.70 18.43
CA ASN A 120 -8.56 6.33 19.24
C ASN A 120 -7.66 7.54 19.61
N GLU A 121 -8.16 8.76 19.48
CA GLU A 121 -7.56 9.90 20.18
C GLU A 121 -8.15 9.94 21.60
N ILE A 122 -7.56 9.16 22.51
CA ILE A 122 -7.77 9.36 23.94
C ILE A 122 -6.75 10.40 24.40
N ASN A 123 -7.29 11.43 25.05
CA ASN A 123 -6.62 12.58 25.68
C ASN A 123 -5.39 12.22 26.51
#